data_AF-A0A852V780-F1
#
_entry.id   AF-A0A852V780-F1
#
_cell.length_a   1.000
_cell.length_b   1.000
_cell.length_c   1.000
_cell.angle_alpha   90.00
_cell.angle_beta   90.00
_cell.angle_gamma   90.00
#
_symmetry.space_group_name_H-M   'P 1'
#
loop_
_entity.id
_entity.type
_entity.pdbx_description
1 polymer ?
#
loop_
_entity_poly.entity_id
_entity_poly.type
_entity_poly.pdbx_seq_one_letter_code
_entity_poly.pdbx_strand_id
1 'polypeptide(L)'
;MGGSAFAHLTLADDGTAGGRFLPDGLHFMTARPHGRPPLASPHLGMGEARDGRVDPRVLDDRTGMFVAQLAVPSAVRLGGGDEVVLWDVGTGSLAEVTAGTVRQRGPLRLWDAVEDAVLTWRAAGSPDQTAFGLTVTPARQYVWLGDPNGPSWDLPA
;
A
#
# COMPACT_ATOMS: atom_id res chain seq x y z
N MET A 1 -3.88 5.20 -0.65
CA MET A 1 -3.93 5.18 -2.14
C MET A 1 -5.30 4.84 -2.73
N GLY A 2 -6.23 4.28 -1.95
CA GLY A 2 -7.58 3.95 -2.43
C GLY A 2 -7.82 2.46 -2.65
N GLY A 3 -6.85 1.61 -2.31
CA GLY A 3 -7.04 0.16 -2.31
C GLY A 3 -7.92 -0.29 -1.16
N SER A 4 -8.77 -1.28 -1.44
CA SER A 4 -9.69 -1.88 -0.48
C SER A 4 -9.68 -3.40 -0.60
N ALA A 5 -9.83 -4.05 0.56
CA ALA A 5 -9.94 -5.50 0.73
C ALA A 5 -10.75 -5.78 2.00
N PHE A 6 -11.43 -6.92 2.06
CA PHE A 6 -12.23 -7.34 3.22
C PHE A 6 -11.67 -8.62 3.78
N ALA A 7 -11.47 -8.70 5.08
CA ALA A 7 -11.03 -9.92 5.75
C ALA A 7 -12.14 -10.48 6.63
N HIS A 8 -12.28 -11.81 6.61
CA HIS A 8 -13.07 -12.51 7.62
C HIS A 8 -12.11 -12.96 8.73
N LEU A 9 -12.27 -12.40 9.92
CA LEU A 9 -11.42 -12.70 11.08
C LEU A 9 -12.19 -13.51 12.12
N THR A 10 -11.53 -14.51 12.69
CA THR A 10 -12.01 -15.23 13.88
C THR A 10 -11.22 -14.77 15.09
N LEU A 11 -11.93 -14.38 16.15
CA LEU A 11 -11.34 -14.00 17.44
C LEU A 11 -11.11 -15.27 18.28
N ALA A 12 -9.89 -15.48 18.72
CA ALA A 12 -9.52 -16.53 19.66
C ALA A 12 -9.68 -16.05 21.11
N ASP A 13 -9.73 -17.01 22.04
CA ASP A 13 -9.90 -16.75 23.49
C ASP A 13 -8.75 -15.92 24.09
N ASP A 14 -7.58 -15.92 23.46
CA ASP A 14 -6.41 -15.14 23.87
C ASP A 14 -6.44 -13.67 23.42
N GLY A 15 -7.50 -13.25 22.71
CA GLY A 15 -7.67 -11.91 22.19
C GLY A 15 -7.02 -11.67 20.82
N THR A 16 -6.42 -12.69 20.21
CA THR A 16 -5.90 -12.62 18.84
C THR A 16 -7.01 -12.85 17.83
N ALA A 17 -7.11 -11.99 16.81
CA ALA A 17 -8.00 -12.22 15.67
C ALA A 17 -7.17 -12.52 14.42
N GLY A 18 -7.57 -13.55 13.66
CA GLY A 18 -6.85 -13.99 12.47
C GLY A 18 -7.77 -14.48 11.37
N GLY A 19 -7.34 -14.32 10.11
CA GLY A 19 -8.08 -14.83 8.97
C GLY A 19 -7.53 -14.37 7.62
N ARG A 20 -8.33 -14.53 6.56
CA ARG A 20 -7.95 -14.25 5.17
C ARG A 20 -8.81 -13.17 4.55
N PHE A 21 -8.24 -12.51 3.54
CA PHE A 21 -9.01 -11.63 2.67
C PHE A 21 -9.96 -12.44 1.79
N LEU A 22 -11.16 -11.90 1.59
CA LEU A 22 -12.23 -12.51 0.83
C LEU A 22 -12.10 -12.15 -0.65
N PRO A 23 -12.56 -13.03 -1.56
CA PRO A 23 -12.74 -12.68 -2.96
C PRO A 23 -13.76 -11.54 -3.09
N ASP A 24 -13.62 -10.76 -4.16
CA ASP A 24 -14.38 -9.53 -4.42
C ASP A 24 -15.89 -9.62 -4.15
N GLY A 25 -16.49 -8.52 -3.67
CA GLY A 25 -17.95 -8.39 -3.58
C GLY A 25 -18.51 -7.39 -2.56
N LEU A 26 -17.68 -6.80 -1.71
CA LEU A 26 -18.12 -5.78 -0.76
C LEU A 26 -17.48 -4.44 -1.12
N HIS A 27 -18.29 -3.40 -1.26
CA HIS A 27 -17.82 -2.04 -1.46
C HIS A 27 -18.61 -1.15 -0.51
N PHE A 28 -17.94 -0.57 0.48
CA PHE A 28 -18.52 0.48 1.29
C PHE A 28 -18.09 1.83 0.73
N MET A 29 -19.04 2.73 0.51
CA MET A 29 -18.73 4.13 0.25
C MET A 29 -18.59 4.85 1.58
N THR A 30 -17.56 5.68 1.70
CA THR A 30 -17.45 6.62 2.82
C THR A 30 -18.71 7.47 2.91
N ALA A 31 -19.29 7.60 4.10
CA ALA A 31 -20.43 8.49 4.31
C ALA A 31 -20.06 9.94 3.91
N ARG A 32 -20.91 10.57 3.10
CA ARG A 32 -20.65 11.85 2.42
C ARG A 32 -20.27 13.07 3.30
N PRO A 33 -20.55 13.18 4.62
CA PRO A 33 -20.15 14.38 5.37
C PRO A 33 -18.64 14.49 5.66
N HIS A 34 -17.83 13.46 5.40
CA HIS A 34 -16.41 13.41 5.77
C HIS A 34 -15.48 13.44 4.54
N GLY A 35 -15.71 14.40 3.64
CA GLY A 35 -14.74 14.68 2.58
C GLY A 35 -13.39 15.05 3.17
N ARG A 36 -12.30 14.55 2.57
CA ARG A 36 -10.95 14.92 3.00
C ARG A 36 -10.77 16.44 2.83
N PRO A 37 -10.15 17.14 3.80
CA PRO A 37 -9.79 18.54 3.61
C PRO A 37 -9.00 18.72 2.30
N PRO A 38 -9.14 19.87 1.63
CA PRO A 38 -8.34 20.17 0.44
C PRO A 38 -6.85 19.96 0.74
N LEU A 39 -6.19 19.20 -0.13
CA LEU A 39 -4.76 18.99 -0.05
C LEU A 39 -4.04 20.15 -0.75
N ALA A 40 -2.98 20.66 -0.11
CA ALA A 40 -2.05 21.56 -0.80
C ALA A 40 -1.43 20.85 -2.02
N SER A 41 -1.03 21.61 -3.03
CA SER A 41 -0.31 21.02 -4.16
C SER A 41 1.09 20.60 -3.71
N PRO A 42 1.51 19.35 -3.94
CA PRO A 42 2.86 18.94 -3.63
C PRO A 42 3.84 19.71 -4.53
N HIS A 43 4.97 20.13 -3.96
CA HIS A 43 6.06 20.66 -4.76
C HIS A 43 6.74 19.49 -5.47
N LEU A 44 6.79 19.50 -6.80
CA LEU A 44 7.35 18.43 -7.62
C LEU A 44 8.76 18.80 -8.12
N GLY A 45 9.44 17.87 -8.77
CA GLY A 45 10.77 18.11 -9.33
C GLY A 45 11.85 18.31 -8.28
N MET A 46 11.72 17.75 -7.07
CA MET A 46 12.72 17.82 -5.99
C MET A 46 13.14 16.44 -5.47
N GLY A 47 14.45 16.22 -5.25
CA GLY A 47 14.99 14.95 -4.73
C GLY A 47 16.11 14.34 -5.58
N GLU A 48 16.51 13.14 -5.22
CA GLU A 48 17.45 12.31 -5.98
C GLU A 48 16.67 11.52 -7.04
N ALA A 49 17.20 11.43 -8.26
CA ALA A 49 16.61 10.67 -9.36
C ALA A 49 17.40 9.39 -9.61
N ARG A 50 16.69 8.29 -9.86
CA ARG A 50 17.25 6.98 -10.24
C ARG A 50 16.30 6.23 -11.17
N ASP A 51 16.80 5.19 -11.80
CA ASP A 51 15.94 4.26 -12.53
C ASP A 51 15.11 3.39 -11.58
N GLY A 52 13.85 3.19 -11.92
CA GLY A 52 12.88 2.33 -11.26
C GLY A 52 13.12 0.85 -11.52
N ARG A 53 12.85 0.01 -10.52
CA ARG A 53 12.87 -1.46 -10.63
C ARG A 53 11.50 -2.03 -11.01
N VAL A 54 10.44 -1.24 -10.86
CA VAL A 54 9.05 -1.64 -11.05
C VAL A 54 8.34 -0.62 -11.93
N ASP A 55 7.64 -1.09 -12.95
CA ASP A 55 6.74 -0.29 -13.79
C ASP A 55 5.62 0.32 -12.92
N PRO A 56 5.43 1.66 -12.92
CA PRO A 56 4.41 2.33 -12.12
C PRO A 56 2.98 1.89 -12.40
N ARG A 57 2.71 1.29 -13.57
CA ARG A 57 1.41 0.66 -13.90
C ARG A 57 1.01 -0.46 -12.95
N VAL A 58 1.92 -0.98 -12.12
CA VAL A 58 1.55 -1.93 -11.06
C VAL A 58 0.48 -1.36 -10.12
N LEU A 59 0.41 -0.04 -9.98
CA LEU A 59 -0.61 0.61 -9.15
C LEU A 59 -1.97 0.69 -9.85
N ASP A 60 -2.05 0.48 -11.16
CA ASP A 60 -3.32 0.38 -11.87
C ASP A 60 -3.95 -1.02 -11.70
N ASP A 61 -3.14 -2.02 -11.34
CA ASP A 61 -3.63 -3.32 -10.90
C ASP A 61 -4.18 -3.26 -9.47
N ARG A 62 -5.32 -3.91 -9.24
CA ARG A 62 -6.01 -3.89 -7.95
C ARG A 62 -5.14 -4.48 -6.83
N THR A 63 -4.47 -5.61 -7.09
CA THR A 63 -3.65 -6.29 -6.09
C THR A 63 -2.30 -5.61 -5.94
N GLY A 64 -1.69 -5.16 -7.05
CA GLY A 64 -0.47 -4.36 -7.03
C GLY A 64 -0.60 -3.07 -6.22
N MET A 65 -1.72 -2.35 -6.38
CA MET A 65 -2.05 -1.19 -5.55
C MET A 65 -2.23 -1.57 -4.07
N PHE A 66 -2.90 -2.68 -3.77
CA PHE A 66 -3.09 -3.15 -2.40
C PHE A 66 -1.73 -3.42 -1.72
N VAL A 67 -0.83 -4.14 -2.40
CA VAL A 67 0.53 -4.42 -1.92
C VAL A 67 1.32 -3.13 -1.72
N ALA A 68 1.28 -2.20 -2.68
CA ALA A 68 1.93 -0.90 -2.54
C ALA A 68 1.39 -0.10 -1.35
N GLN A 69 0.07 -0.16 -1.11
CA GLN A 69 -0.55 0.51 0.04
C GLN A 69 -0.13 -0.12 1.38
N LEU A 70 0.15 -1.42 1.44
CA LEU A 70 0.71 -2.03 2.66
C LEU A 70 2.11 -1.49 2.98
N ALA A 71 2.91 -1.19 1.96
CA ALA A 71 4.27 -0.68 2.15
C ALA A 71 4.31 0.78 2.64
N VAL A 72 3.36 1.60 2.19
CA VAL A 72 3.28 3.04 2.49
C VAL A 72 1.83 3.45 2.80
N PRO A 73 1.29 3.00 3.94
CA PRO A 73 -0.15 3.06 4.25
C PRO A 73 -0.71 4.48 4.37
N SER A 74 0.13 5.45 4.70
CA SER A 74 -0.21 6.87 4.82
C SER A 74 -0.10 7.66 3.50
N ALA A 75 0.49 7.07 2.46
CA ALA A 75 0.72 7.76 1.20
C ALA A 75 -0.58 7.96 0.39
N VAL A 76 -0.72 9.18 -0.12
CA VAL A 76 -1.69 9.54 -1.14
C VAL A 76 -1.08 9.26 -2.50
N ARG A 77 -1.89 8.71 -3.41
CA ARG A 77 -1.52 8.56 -4.80
C ARG A 77 -2.19 9.65 -5.63
N LEU A 78 -1.43 10.26 -6.52
CA LEU A 78 -1.90 11.14 -7.59
C LEU A 78 -1.42 10.57 -8.93
N GLY A 79 -2.23 10.67 -9.98
CA GLY A 79 -1.89 10.15 -11.30
C GLY A 79 -1.99 8.61 -11.43
N GLY A 80 -1.54 8.10 -12.56
CA GLY A 80 -1.60 6.70 -12.96
C GLY A 80 -0.89 6.46 -14.30
N GLY A 81 -0.84 5.20 -14.75
CA GLY A 81 -0.02 4.86 -15.91
C GLY A 81 1.47 5.09 -15.63
N ASP A 82 2.13 5.86 -16.50
CA ASP A 82 3.55 6.17 -16.41
C ASP A 82 3.89 7.32 -15.46
N GLU A 83 2.89 8.06 -14.99
CA GLU A 83 3.07 9.27 -14.18
C GLU A 83 2.34 9.14 -12.85
N VAL A 84 3.10 8.81 -11.81
CA VAL A 84 2.56 8.63 -10.46
C VAL A 84 3.32 9.51 -9.47
N VAL A 85 2.56 10.14 -8.57
CA VAL A 85 3.11 10.77 -7.37
C VAL A 85 2.57 10.07 -6.14
N LEU A 86 3.47 9.63 -5.26
CA LEU A 86 3.16 9.21 -3.90
C LEU A 86 3.55 10.31 -2.93
N TRP A 87 2.61 10.74 -2.10
CA TRP A 87 2.83 11.82 -1.15
C TRP A 87 2.33 11.44 0.24
N ASP A 88 3.25 11.43 1.20
CA ASP A 88 2.95 11.33 2.61
C ASP A 88 2.87 12.74 3.21
N VAL A 89 1.64 13.17 3.54
CA VAL A 89 1.39 14.53 4.04
C VAL A 89 1.96 14.74 5.44
N GLY A 90 1.94 13.69 6.29
CA GLY A 90 2.35 13.79 7.69
C GLY A 90 3.85 14.02 7.86
N THR A 91 4.66 13.38 7.02
CA THR A 91 6.12 13.50 7.02
C THR A 91 6.65 14.46 5.97
N GLY A 92 5.82 14.85 4.99
CA GLY A 92 6.24 15.62 3.82
C GLY A 92 7.04 14.82 2.79
N SER A 93 7.17 13.50 2.97
CA SER A 93 7.89 12.62 2.05
C SER A 93 7.14 12.48 0.73
N LEU A 94 7.87 12.45 -0.37
CA LEU A 94 7.29 12.43 -1.71
C LEU A 94 8.13 11.60 -2.67
N ALA A 95 7.48 10.83 -3.53
CA ALA A 95 8.09 10.17 -4.67
C ALA A 95 7.31 10.46 -5.96
N GLU A 96 8.03 10.77 -7.02
CA GLU A 96 7.56 11.01 -8.40
C GLU A 96 8.11 9.89 -9.26
N VAL A 97 7.26 9.29 -10.07
CA VAL A 97 7.65 8.28 -11.05
C VAL A 97 7.14 8.71 -12.40
N THR A 98 8.05 8.90 -13.34
CA THR A 98 7.74 9.31 -14.71
C THR A 98 8.50 8.43 -15.68
N ALA A 99 7.78 7.64 -16.48
CA ALA A 99 8.35 6.75 -17.49
C ALA A 99 9.49 5.85 -16.93
N GLY A 100 9.31 5.34 -15.71
CA GLY A 100 10.29 4.49 -15.03
C GLY A 100 11.41 5.22 -14.31
N THR A 101 11.56 6.55 -14.44
CA THR A 101 12.47 7.33 -13.59
C THR A 101 11.79 7.67 -12.28
N VAL A 102 12.45 7.37 -11.16
CA VAL A 102 11.97 7.62 -9.80
C VAL A 102 12.74 8.79 -9.20
N ARG A 103 12.03 9.80 -8.72
CA ARG A 103 12.58 10.94 -7.99
C ARG A 103 11.91 11.06 -6.63
N GLN A 104 12.67 11.09 -5.54
CA GLN A 104 12.08 11.07 -4.20
C GLN A 104 12.83 11.92 -3.19
N ARG A 105 12.11 12.37 -2.16
CA ARG A 105 12.60 13.20 -1.06
C ARG A 105 11.87 12.94 0.25
N GLY A 106 12.44 13.47 1.34
CA GLY A 106 11.89 13.37 2.68
C GLY A 106 12.43 12.15 3.43
N PRO A 107 12.00 11.98 4.69
CA PRO A 107 12.50 10.91 5.56
C PRO A 107 12.04 9.51 5.12
N LEU A 108 10.93 9.39 4.38
CA LEU A 108 10.45 8.12 3.84
C LEU A 108 10.82 7.98 2.37
N ARG A 109 11.46 6.87 2.02
CA ARG A 109 11.71 6.49 0.61
C ARG A 109 10.51 5.73 0.07
N LEU A 110 9.44 6.47 -0.24
CA LEU A 110 8.11 5.90 -0.52
C LEU A 110 8.12 4.90 -1.68
N TRP A 111 8.79 5.24 -2.79
CA TRP A 111 8.81 4.34 -3.95
C TRP A 111 9.74 3.15 -3.75
N ASP A 112 10.84 3.31 -3.00
CA ASP A 112 11.71 2.18 -2.65
C ASP A 112 10.92 1.11 -1.86
N ALA A 113 10.13 1.54 -0.88
CA ALA A 113 9.27 0.66 -0.10
C ALA A 113 8.21 -0.04 -0.97
N VAL A 114 7.60 0.69 -1.92
CA VAL A 114 6.66 0.10 -2.90
C VAL A 114 7.34 -0.95 -3.76
N GLU A 115 8.52 -0.64 -4.30
CA GLU A 115 9.26 -1.60 -5.12
C GLU A 115 9.61 -2.86 -4.34
N ASP A 116 10.09 -2.75 -3.10
CA ASP A 116 10.45 -3.91 -2.29
C ASP A 116 9.23 -4.81 -1.99
N ALA A 117 8.09 -4.20 -1.65
CA ALA A 117 6.85 -4.94 -1.44
C ALA A 117 6.32 -5.60 -2.72
N VAL A 118 6.34 -4.88 -3.85
CA VAL A 118 5.91 -5.42 -5.15
C VAL A 118 6.82 -6.53 -5.62
N LEU A 119 8.14 -6.39 -5.48
CA LEU A 119 9.09 -7.44 -5.85
C LEU A 119 8.91 -8.69 -4.97
N THR A 120 8.64 -8.52 -3.68
CA THR A 120 8.30 -9.63 -2.76
C THR A 120 7.04 -10.36 -3.21
N TRP A 121 5.97 -9.61 -3.55
CA TRP A 121 4.72 -10.18 -4.05
C TRP A 121 4.88 -10.89 -5.40
N ARG A 122 5.65 -10.29 -6.33
CA ARG A 122 5.97 -10.90 -7.63
C ARG A 122 6.79 -12.18 -7.48
N ALA A 123 7.75 -12.21 -6.55
CA ALA A 123 8.53 -13.41 -6.25
C ALA A 123 7.66 -14.56 -5.71
N ALA A 124 6.53 -14.25 -5.06
CA ALA A 124 5.52 -15.22 -4.64
C ALA A 124 4.52 -15.60 -5.75
N GLY A 125 4.73 -15.15 -6.99
CA GLY A 125 3.88 -15.47 -8.15
C GLY A 125 2.74 -14.49 -8.41
N SER A 126 2.79 -13.29 -7.82
CA SER A 126 1.77 -12.26 -7.98
C SER A 126 0.33 -12.73 -7.67
N PRO A 127 0.09 -13.47 -6.57
CA PRO A 127 -1.23 -14.02 -6.28
C PRO A 127 -2.25 -12.92 -5.97
N ASP A 128 -3.54 -13.25 -6.10
CA ASP A 128 -4.66 -12.37 -5.74
C ASP A 128 -4.67 -11.98 -4.25
N GLN A 129 -5.41 -10.93 -3.90
CA GLN A 129 -5.59 -10.47 -2.51
C GLN A 129 -6.06 -11.61 -1.57
N THR A 130 -6.82 -12.59 -2.06
CA THR A 130 -7.25 -13.76 -1.27
C THR A 130 -6.11 -14.64 -0.73
N ALA A 131 -4.91 -14.57 -1.32
CA ALA A 131 -3.74 -15.26 -0.81
C ALA A 131 -3.14 -14.59 0.43
N PHE A 132 -3.54 -13.35 0.73
CA PHE A 132 -3.12 -12.63 1.91
C PHE A 132 -4.02 -12.96 3.10
N GLY A 133 -3.48 -12.79 4.30
CA GLY A 133 -4.25 -12.80 5.52
C GLY A 133 -3.83 -11.69 6.48
N LEU A 134 -4.60 -11.55 7.54
CA LEU A 134 -4.46 -10.50 8.54
C LEU A 134 -4.44 -11.15 9.91
N THR A 135 -3.48 -10.74 10.73
CA THR A 135 -3.42 -11.07 12.15
C THR A 135 -3.46 -9.77 12.95
N VAL A 136 -4.36 -9.73 13.93
CA VAL A 136 -4.56 -8.62 14.86
C VAL A 136 -4.33 -9.16 16.27
N THR A 137 -3.42 -8.53 16.98
CA THR A 137 -3.12 -8.80 18.40
C THR A 137 -3.34 -7.51 19.19
N PRO A 138 -3.38 -7.57 20.53
CA PRO A 138 -3.43 -6.36 21.35
C PRO A 138 -2.26 -5.38 21.12
N ALA A 139 -1.12 -5.86 20.61
CA ALA A 139 0.09 -5.06 20.44
C ALA A 139 0.36 -4.60 19.00
N ARG A 140 -0.12 -5.34 17.99
CA ARG A 140 0.15 -5.07 16.58
C ARG A 140 -0.88 -5.68 15.64
N GLN A 141 -0.95 -5.14 14.44
CA GLN A 141 -1.75 -5.66 13.34
C GLN A 141 -0.86 -5.79 12.10
N TYR A 142 -0.90 -6.92 11.40
CA TYR A 142 -0.05 -7.13 10.23
C TYR A 142 -0.73 -7.99 9.19
N VAL A 143 -0.49 -7.64 7.93
CA VAL A 143 -0.90 -8.42 6.76
C VAL A 143 0.26 -9.32 6.35
N TRP A 144 -0.03 -10.57 6.01
CA TRP A 144 0.95 -11.56 5.58
C TRP A 144 0.54 -12.19 4.25
N LEU A 145 1.51 -12.66 3.48
CA LEU A 145 1.31 -13.31 2.19
C LEU A 145 1.50 -14.83 2.29
N GLY A 146 0.48 -15.59 1.90
CA GLY A 146 0.53 -17.05 1.85
C GLY A 146 0.33 -17.70 3.23
N ASP A 147 1.33 -17.58 4.11
CA ASP A 147 1.34 -18.14 5.47
C ASP A 147 1.58 -17.03 6.52
N PRO A 148 1.05 -17.13 7.75
CA PRO A 148 1.31 -16.17 8.83
C PRO A 148 2.79 -15.93 9.18
N ASN A 149 3.69 -16.86 8.82
CA ASN A 149 5.14 -16.73 8.99
C ASN A 149 5.86 -16.32 7.69
N GLY A 150 5.12 -16.05 6.62
CA GLY A 150 5.64 -15.57 5.35
C GLY A 150 5.99 -14.07 5.38
N PRO A 151 6.23 -13.47 4.21
CA PRO A 151 6.42 -12.03 4.12
C PRO A 151 5.22 -11.28 4.70
N SER A 152 5.49 -10.23 5.48
CA SER A 152 4.47 -9.48 6.21
C SER A 152 4.74 -7.98 6.24
N TRP A 153 3.67 -7.21 6.38
CA TRP A 153 3.67 -5.76 6.49
C TRP A 153 2.85 -5.34 7.71
N ASP A 154 3.46 -4.56 8.60
CA ASP A 154 2.76 -3.99 9.75
C ASP A 154 1.80 -2.89 9.29
N LEU A 155 0.58 -2.89 9.85
CA LEU A 155 -0.38 -1.83 9.66
C LEU A 155 -0.16 -0.73 10.70
N PRO A 156 -0.48 0.54 10.39
CA PRO A 156 -0.44 1.62 11.38
C PRO A 156 -1.32 1.30 12.59
N ALA A 157 -0.86 1.74 13.77
CA ALA A 157 -1.63 1.68 15.01
C ALA A 157 -2.74 2.74 15.07
#